data_AF-A0A6A4VB86-F1
#
_entry.id   AF-A0A6A4VB86-F1
#
_cell.length_a   1.000
_cell.length_b   1.000
_cell.length_c   1.000
_cell.angle_alpha   90.00
_cell.angle_beta   90.00
_cell.angle_gamma   90.00
#
_symmetry.space_group_name_H-M   'P 1'
#
loop_
_entity.id
_entity.type
_entity.pdbx_description
1 polymer ?
#
loop_
_entity_poly.entity_id
_entity_poly.type
_entity_poly.pdbx_seq_one_letter_code
_entity_poly.pdbx_strand_id
1 'polypeptide(L)'
;MRVSWRRLTLGVSLLAGALVFLALTETETVHRRRSARSRVTAPVVTTTTTERQAPGPEYVAEGSLTQEENGSRFDIPPGIEPYPWHFFELSRWRRQVIEPGATKVQRAPRDGPETFELLTVVNASLAELRRRTGDTSFTRSDALGGRYRFLPGAGVQYELYFRTRDSGPTGFHTVRVTRPLALPRVQYGGSGGHEVVNIILPYFNRLDTLRQFLGRFAKLVEKREQVVLTIVRYTDGFPPMSADQARKDRDGVSALVSETNMRLSSVSAVPRVRLIEKSGVFSRGAALMEGARAWDTTDDVLLFLCDVDMLFGESFLQRCRTNTKPGHQAYFPIVFNTYNPHIVFDVIKKKMVPILTSYEKKTLIDREKGYWIDFGFGMSCQYRSDFTRLTGNFFNISGWGLEDVRLYQQFTKSSVEIVRMPDPDLVHVYHKKQCNKTEVGKRFNSCLKSKAMNEASQLGWGLWVYKHMGDTDDIEEFLKVFRAGPPQRDSGR
;
A
#
# COMPACT_ATOMS: atom_id res chain seq x y z
N MET A 1 -71.29 19.00 -5.83
CA MET A 1 -71.99 19.23 -4.55
C MET A 1 -71.03 19.92 -3.59
N ARG A 2 -71.43 21.09 -3.09
CA ARG A 2 -70.69 21.94 -2.14
C ARG A 2 -70.86 21.36 -0.72
N VAL A 3 -69.81 21.38 0.11
CA VAL A 3 -69.87 21.96 1.47
C VAL A 3 -68.49 22.56 1.80
N SER A 4 -68.55 23.82 2.22
CA SER A 4 -67.49 24.68 2.74
C SER A 4 -67.67 24.78 4.25
N TRP A 5 -66.58 24.84 5.02
CA TRP A 5 -66.54 25.66 6.23
C TRP A 5 -65.15 26.32 6.37
N ARG A 6 -65.15 27.66 6.31
CA ARG A 6 -64.10 28.56 6.81
C ARG A 6 -64.68 29.32 8.01
N ARG A 7 -63.85 29.58 9.02
CA ARG A 7 -63.61 30.88 9.72
C ARG A 7 -62.52 30.63 10.79
N LEU A 8 -61.31 31.20 10.70
CA LEU A 8 -60.86 32.58 11.03
C LEU A 8 -60.96 32.93 12.52
N THR A 9 -59.80 33.13 13.18
CA THR A 9 -59.42 34.36 13.90
C THR A 9 -57.91 34.41 14.19
N LEU A 10 -57.37 35.63 14.10
CA LEU A 10 -55.99 36.05 14.29
C LEU A 10 -55.55 36.09 15.76
N GLY A 11 -54.23 36.05 15.99
CA GLY A 11 -53.57 36.52 17.21
C GLY A 11 -52.07 36.78 16.96
N VAL A 12 -51.71 38.06 16.88
CA VAL A 12 -50.35 38.62 16.71
C VAL A 12 -49.72 38.89 18.08
N SER A 13 -48.42 38.61 18.26
CA SER A 13 -47.46 39.30 19.17
C SER A 13 -46.06 38.70 18.89
N LEU A 14 -45.08 39.33 18.22
CA LEU A 14 -44.21 40.48 18.58
C LEU A 14 -43.39 40.32 19.88
N LEU A 15 -42.06 40.15 19.72
CA LEU A 15 -40.90 40.66 20.51
C LEU A 15 -39.69 39.77 20.15
N ALA A 16 -38.69 40.16 19.34
CA ALA A 16 -37.72 41.27 19.38
C ALA A 16 -36.61 41.13 20.45
N GLY A 17 -35.35 41.18 19.98
CA GLY A 17 -34.12 41.45 20.74
C GLY A 17 -33.36 40.21 21.21
N ALA A 18 -32.03 40.07 21.09
CA ALA A 18 -31.00 41.00 20.67
C ALA A 18 -29.73 40.23 20.27
N LEU A 19 -28.97 40.83 19.34
CA LEU A 19 -27.57 40.50 19.05
C LEU A 19 -26.68 40.65 20.29
N VAL A 20 -25.70 39.76 20.43
CA VAL A 20 -24.43 40.08 21.10
C VAL A 20 -23.27 39.59 20.24
N PHE A 21 -22.65 40.54 19.54
CA PHE A 21 -21.26 40.48 19.11
C PHE A 21 -20.37 40.63 20.34
N LEU A 22 -19.33 39.81 20.47
CA LEU A 22 -18.19 40.11 21.32
C LEU A 22 -16.91 39.76 20.56
N ALA A 23 -16.34 40.80 19.96
CA ALA A 23 -14.92 40.89 19.67
C ALA A 23 -14.22 41.36 20.95
N LEU A 24 -13.12 40.70 21.31
CA LEU A 24 -12.12 41.26 22.22
C LEU A 24 -10.74 41.04 21.61
N THR A 25 -10.11 42.15 21.26
CA THR A 25 -8.68 42.32 21.02
C THR A 25 -7.98 42.76 22.31
N GLU A 26 -6.64 42.65 22.31
CA GLU A 26 -5.66 43.20 23.26
C GLU A 26 -5.47 42.42 24.57
N THR A 27 -4.28 42.25 25.17
CA THR A 27 -2.91 42.73 24.95
C THR A 27 -1.95 41.88 25.80
N GLU A 28 -0.65 41.95 25.50
CA GLU A 28 0.46 41.34 26.23
C GLU A 28 0.47 41.65 27.74
N THR A 29 0.96 40.70 28.56
CA THR A 29 1.80 41.05 29.70
C THR A 29 2.76 39.92 30.07
N VAL A 30 4.02 40.33 30.15
CA VAL A 30 5.23 39.60 30.50
C VAL A 30 5.22 39.19 31.98
N HIS A 31 5.52 37.93 32.30
CA HIS A 31 6.09 37.62 33.60
C HIS A 31 7.20 36.55 33.59
N ARG A 32 8.19 36.86 34.41
CA ARG A 32 9.60 36.46 34.45
C ARG A 32 9.78 35.54 35.65
N ARG A 33 10.33 34.33 35.49
CA ARG A 33 10.93 33.52 36.58
C ARG A 33 12.14 32.77 36.02
N ARG A 34 13.37 33.31 36.14
CA ARG A 34 14.37 33.10 37.21
C ARG A 34 14.70 31.62 37.51
N SER A 35 15.76 31.18 36.82
CA SER A 35 16.94 30.42 37.29
C SER A 35 17.02 30.04 38.79
N ALA A 36 17.31 28.76 39.04
CA ALA A 36 18.09 28.33 40.21
C ALA A 36 19.07 27.22 39.79
N ARG A 37 20.37 27.49 40.02
CA ARG A 37 21.52 26.57 39.93
C ARG A 37 21.63 25.73 41.22
N SER A 38 22.09 24.49 41.09
CA SER A 38 22.73 23.70 42.18
C SER A 38 23.66 22.69 41.52
N ARG A 39 24.95 23.05 41.33
CA ARG A 39 26.14 22.62 42.09
C ARG A 39 26.38 21.10 42.20
N VAL A 40 27.54 20.77 41.62
CA VAL A 40 28.34 19.54 41.55
C VAL A 40 28.78 19.05 42.92
N THR A 41 28.79 17.73 43.10
CA THR A 41 29.77 17.00 43.92
C THR A 41 30.01 15.61 43.31
N ALA A 42 31.28 15.31 43.00
CA ALA A 42 31.76 13.98 42.66
C ALA A 42 32.26 13.25 43.93
N PRO A 43 32.41 11.93 43.87
CA PRO A 43 33.62 11.34 44.45
C PRO A 43 34.29 10.28 43.56
N VAL A 44 35.54 10.01 43.93
CA VAL A 44 36.60 9.27 43.25
C VAL A 44 36.66 7.80 43.73
N VAL A 45 36.78 6.89 42.77
CA VAL A 45 37.52 5.60 42.68
C VAL A 45 37.80 4.76 43.93
N THR A 46 37.44 3.46 43.86
CA THR A 46 38.33 2.35 44.23
C THR A 46 38.00 1.08 43.43
N THR A 47 39.03 0.52 42.79
CA THR A 47 39.06 -0.74 42.05
C THR A 47 39.22 -1.94 42.99
N THR A 48 38.42 -2.99 42.81
CA THR A 48 38.76 -4.35 43.25
C THR A 48 38.27 -5.36 42.21
N THR A 49 39.25 -6.04 41.62
CA THR A 49 39.16 -7.22 40.74
C THR A 49 38.64 -8.43 41.50
N THR A 50 37.65 -9.12 40.93
CA THR A 50 37.40 -10.56 41.16
C THR A 50 36.79 -11.17 39.91
N GLU A 51 37.53 -12.08 39.27
CA GLU A 51 37.05 -13.05 38.27
C GLU A 51 35.90 -13.88 38.85
N ARG A 52 34.78 -14.00 38.11
CA ARG A 52 33.87 -15.15 38.19
C ARG A 52 33.27 -15.47 36.82
N GLN A 53 33.13 -16.78 36.60
CA GLN A 53 32.74 -17.49 35.38
C GLN A 53 31.46 -16.97 34.70
N ALA A 54 31.44 -17.11 33.36
CA ALA A 54 30.29 -16.84 32.51
C ALA A 54 29.10 -17.77 32.81
N PRO A 55 27.86 -17.25 32.95
CA PRO A 55 26.65 -18.06 32.84
C PRO A 55 26.24 -18.22 31.37
N GLY A 56 25.79 -19.42 31.00
CA GLY A 56 25.27 -19.78 29.68
C GLY A 56 23.96 -19.06 29.32
N PRO A 57 23.42 -19.29 28.11
CA PRO A 57 22.28 -18.53 27.60
C PRO A 57 21.02 -18.86 28.40
N GLU A 58 20.55 -17.89 29.18
CA GLU A 58 19.24 -17.92 29.81
C GLU A 58 18.15 -17.81 28.74
N TYR A 59 17.29 -18.84 28.69
CA TYR A 59 16.02 -18.81 27.97
C TYR A 59 15.15 -17.69 28.54
N VAL A 60 14.97 -16.61 27.78
CA VAL A 60 14.02 -15.54 28.13
C VAL A 60 12.60 -16.06 27.89
N ALA A 61 11.88 -16.26 28.99
CA ALA A 61 10.47 -16.61 29.03
C ALA A 61 9.60 -15.57 28.33
N GLU A 62 8.50 -16.04 27.75
CA GLU A 62 7.46 -15.27 27.05
C GLU A 62 6.98 -14.08 27.89
N GLY A 63 7.32 -12.87 27.44
CA GLY A 63 6.79 -11.63 28.01
C GLY A 63 5.38 -11.36 27.50
N SER A 64 4.37 -11.54 28.36
CA SER A 64 3.05 -10.95 28.18
C SER A 64 3.17 -9.41 28.14
N LEU A 65 2.75 -8.80 27.04
CA LEU A 65 2.73 -7.33 26.86
C LEU A 65 1.97 -6.66 28.02
N THR A 66 2.57 -5.67 28.67
CA THR A 66 1.94 -4.93 29.79
C THR A 66 0.90 -3.93 29.28
N GLN A 67 -0.10 -3.61 30.10
CA GLN A 67 -1.19 -2.67 29.77
C GLN A 67 -0.70 -1.27 29.33
N GLU A 68 0.50 -0.84 29.73
CA GLU A 68 1.09 0.45 29.33
C GLU A 68 1.54 0.47 27.86
N GLU A 69 1.93 -0.66 27.27
CA GLU A 69 2.20 -0.76 25.83
C GLU A 69 0.92 -0.65 24.98
N ASN A 70 -0.26 -0.73 25.60
CA ASN A 70 -1.53 -0.44 24.93
C ASN A 70 -1.84 1.08 24.91
N GLY A 71 -1.16 1.85 25.76
CA GLY A 71 -1.50 3.23 26.13
C GLY A 71 -0.75 4.33 25.38
N SER A 72 0.58 4.26 25.24
CA SER A 72 1.34 5.48 24.89
C SER A 72 2.61 5.22 24.06
N ARG A 73 2.45 5.05 22.75
CA ARG A 73 3.47 5.38 21.71
C ARG A 73 2.97 5.29 20.26
N PHE A 74 1.71 4.90 20.06
CA PHE A 74 1.19 4.43 18.77
C PHE A 74 0.31 5.44 18.02
N ASP A 75 0.28 6.70 18.47
CA ASP A 75 -0.58 7.77 17.92
C ASP A 75 0.16 8.76 17.01
N ILE A 76 1.37 8.42 16.53
CA ILE A 76 1.96 9.12 15.39
C ILE A 76 1.62 8.27 14.17
N PRO A 77 0.61 8.64 13.35
CA PRO A 77 0.52 8.09 12.00
C PRO A 77 1.90 8.30 11.39
N PRO A 78 2.52 7.30 10.74
CA PRO A 78 3.73 7.53 9.98
C PRO A 78 3.52 8.81 9.18
N GLY A 79 4.27 9.85 9.55
CA GLY A 79 4.02 11.20 9.06
C GLY A 79 3.97 11.15 7.55
N ILE A 80 3.09 11.94 6.93
CA ILE A 80 3.12 12.13 5.48
C ILE A 80 4.57 12.43 5.14
N GLU A 81 5.16 11.57 4.30
CA GLU A 81 6.55 11.72 3.88
C GLU A 81 6.71 13.15 3.37
N PRO A 82 7.63 13.96 3.93
CA PRO A 82 7.61 15.41 3.72
C PRO A 82 7.74 15.81 2.24
N TYR A 83 8.32 14.90 1.43
CA TYR A 83 8.49 15.05 -0.02
C TYR A 83 8.02 13.77 -0.71
N PRO A 84 6.70 13.57 -0.84
CA PRO A 84 6.16 12.29 -1.25
C PRO A 84 6.43 12.04 -2.74
N TRP A 85 6.64 10.78 -3.09
CA TRP A 85 6.86 10.38 -4.48
C TRP A 85 5.53 10.33 -5.24
N HIS A 86 5.49 11.00 -6.38
CA HIS A 86 4.39 10.96 -7.33
C HIS A 86 4.72 9.97 -8.43
N PHE A 87 3.77 9.12 -8.80
CA PHE A 87 3.92 8.19 -9.91
C PHE A 87 3.50 8.86 -11.22
N PHE A 88 4.23 8.59 -12.31
CA PHE A 88 3.78 8.94 -13.65
C PHE A 88 4.14 7.88 -14.69
N GLU A 89 3.32 7.78 -15.73
CA GLU A 89 3.56 6.95 -16.90
C GLU A 89 3.22 7.75 -18.16
N LEU A 90 4.14 7.74 -19.13
CA LEU A 90 3.98 8.39 -20.42
C LEU A 90 4.21 7.38 -21.55
N SER A 91 3.50 6.25 -21.49
CA SER A 91 3.52 5.28 -22.57
C SER A 91 2.58 5.71 -23.70
N ARG A 92 2.75 5.13 -24.90
CA ARG A 92 1.89 5.40 -26.07
C ARG A 92 0.40 5.19 -25.77
N TRP A 93 0.10 4.22 -24.90
CA TRP A 93 -1.26 3.78 -24.58
C TRP A 93 -1.74 4.27 -23.21
N ARG A 94 -0.85 4.80 -22.38
CA ARG A 94 -1.19 5.26 -21.04
C ARG A 94 -0.42 6.53 -20.67
N ARG A 95 -1.17 7.59 -20.43
CA ARG A 95 -0.68 8.85 -19.89
C ARG A 95 -1.36 9.09 -18.55
N GLN A 96 -0.63 8.88 -17.46
CA GLN A 96 -1.19 9.02 -16.12
C GLN A 96 -0.21 9.64 -15.14
N VAL A 97 -0.76 10.35 -14.17
CA VAL A 97 -0.11 10.84 -12.96
C VAL A 97 -0.98 10.41 -11.80
N ILE A 98 -0.33 9.86 -10.77
CA ILE A 98 -1.00 9.47 -9.53
C ILE A 98 -0.25 10.13 -8.37
N GLU A 99 -0.96 11.02 -7.71
CA GLU A 99 -0.44 11.86 -6.64
C GLU A 99 -0.89 11.25 -5.29
N PRO A 100 0.02 10.98 -4.34
CA PRO A 100 -0.33 10.49 -3.02
C PRO A 100 -1.36 11.41 -2.34
N GLY A 101 -2.40 10.84 -1.72
CA GLY A 101 -3.44 11.61 -1.03
C GLY A 101 -4.28 12.51 -1.94
N ALA A 102 -4.14 12.46 -3.27
CA ALA A 102 -4.95 13.28 -4.14
C ALA A 102 -6.42 12.86 -4.10
N THR A 103 -7.30 13.86 -4.17
CA THR A 103 -8.73 13.60 -4.27
C THR A 103 -9.01 12.70 -5.47
N LYS A 104 -8.38 12.97 -6.64
CA LYS A 104 -8.52 12.14 -7.86
C LYS A 104 -7.60 10.93 -7.73
N VAL A 105 -8.20 9.74 -7.89
CA VAL A 105 -7.49 8.46 -7.74
C VAL A 105 -6.47 8.26 -8.87
N GLN A 106 -6.71 8.84 -10.05
CA GLN A 106 -5.74 8.94 -11.15
C GLN A 106 -6.16 10.07 -12.10
N ARG A 107 -5.21 10.67 -12.84
CA ARG A 107 -5.47 11.68 -13.88
C ARG A 107 -4.45 11.60 -15.01
N ALA A 108 -4.79 12.13 -16.18
CA ALA A 108 -3.78 12.45 -17.18
C ALA A 108 -2.89 13.61 -16.69
N PRO A 109 -1.64 13.72 -17.20
CA PRO A 109 -0.88 14.97 -17.09
C PRO A 109 -1.71 16.13 -17.65
N ARG A 110 -1.69 17.28 -16.98
CA ARG A 110 -2.39 18.49 -17.41
C ARG A 110 -1.73 19.03 -18.68
N ASP A 111 -2.55 19.55 -19.59
CA ASP A 111 -2.04 20.20 -20.78
C ASP A 111 -1.24 21.45 -20.42
N GLY A 112 -0.27 21.80 -21.26
CA GLY A 112 0.64 22.92 -21.03
C GLY A 112 1.88 22.54 -20.20
N PRO A 113 2.24 23.31 -19.16
CA PRO A 113 3.54 23.20 -18.49
C PRO A 113 3.87 21.81 -17.94
N GLU A 114 2.92 21.11 -17.31
CA GLU A 114 3.17 19.78 -16.72
C GLU A 114 3.50 18.74 -17.81
N THR A 115 2.70 18.67 -18.87
CA THR A 115 2.98 17.77 -19.99
C THR A 115 4.29 18.11 -20.68
N PHE A 116 4.56 19.40 -20.93
CA PHE A 116 5.81 19.84 -21.54
C PHE A 116 7.01 19.42 -20.68
N GLU A 117 6.95 19.67 -19.38
CA GLU A 117 7.99 19.29 -18.41
C GLU A 117 8.29 17.80 -18.43
N LEU A 118 7.27 16.94 -18.28
CA LEU A 118 7.46 15.50 -18.26
C LEU A 118 8.04 14.98 -19.59
N LEU A 119 7.63 15.55 -20.73
CA LEU A 119 8.20 15.20 -22.03
C LEU A 119 9.66 15.65 -22.16
N THR A 120 10.00 16.85 -21.67
CA THR A 120 11.39 17.33 -21.62
C THR A 120 12.26 16.38 -20.81
N VAL A 121 11.80 15.97 -19.62
CA VAL A 121 12.50 15.03 -18.75
C VAL A 121 12.70 13.69 -19.44
N VAL A 122 11.65 13.12 -20.04
CA VAL A 122 11.74 11.84 -20.80
C VAL A 122 12.77 11.93 -21.93
N ASN A 123 12.76 13.02 -22.70
CA ASN A 123 13.69 13.19 -23.82
C ASN A 123 15.13 13.36 -23.34
N ALA A 124 15.36 14.14 -22.27
CA ALA A 124 16.68 14.31 -21.67
C ALA A 124 17.21 12.98 -21.13
N SER A 125 16.35 12.18 -20.50
CA SER A 125 16.72 10.84 -20.03
C SER A 125 17.05 9.88 -21.15
N LEU A 126 16.30 9.89 -22.26
CA LEU A 126 16.60 9.08 -23.44
C LEU A 126 17.93 9.47 -24.08
N ALA A 127 18.22 10.77 -24.17
CA ALA A 127 19.50 11.25 -24.70
C ALA A 127 20.68 10.75 -23.85
N GLU A 128 20.59 10.86 -22.52
CA GLU A 128 21.63 10.36 -21.62
C GLU A 128 21.75 8.83 -21.68
N LEU A 129 20.62 8.11 -21.73
CA LEU A 129 20.61 6.65 -21.85
C LEU A 129 21.37 6.21 -23.11
N ARG A 130 20.96 6.71 -24.29
CA ARG A 130 21.60 6.39 -25.58
C ARG A 130 23.09 6.74 -25.57
N ARG A 131 23.47 7.87 -24.97
CA ARG A 131 24.87 8.29 -24.85
C ARG A 131 25.68 7.33 -23.98
N ARG A 132 25.08 6.80 -22.91
CA ARG A 132 25.76 5.92 -21.94
C ARG A 132 25.84 4.48 -22.40
N THR A 133 24.81 3.98 -23.09
CA THR A 133 24.77 2.61 -23.61
C THR A 133 25.37 2.50 -25.01
N GLY A 134 25.45 3.59 -25.76
CA GLY A 134 25.79 3.56 -27.19
C GLY A 134 24.65 3.06 -28.09
N ASP A 135 23.52 2.64 -27.52
CA ASP A 135 22.38 2.12 -28.26
C ASP A 135 21.40 3.23 -28.61
N THR A 136 21.36 3.62 -29.88
CA THR A 136 20.44 4.65 -30.40
C THR A 136 19.01 4.16 -30.59
N SER A 137 18.75 2.85 -30.47
CA SER A 137 17.45 2.22 -30.70
C SER A 137 16.44 2.43 -29.57
N PHE A 138 16.90 2.84 -28.38
CA PHE A 138 16.02 3.23 -27.27
C PHE A 138 15.09 4.36 -27.69
N THR A 139 13.81 4.25 -27.38
CA THR A 139 12.76 5.21 -27.73
C THR A 139 11.84 5.47 -26.54
N ARG A 140 10.90 6.41 -26.69
CA ARG A 140 9.86 6.65 -25.67
C ARG A 140 9.00 5.43 -25.37
N SER A 141 8.82 4.50 -26.30
CA SER A 141 8.03 3.28 -26.03
C SER A 141 8.75 2.30 -25.10
N ASP A 142 10.06 2.46 -24.90
CA ASP A 142 10.81 1.66 -23.94
C ASP A 142 10.67 2.21 -22.50
N ALA A 143 10.06 3.39 -22.31
CA ALA A 143 9.82 3.95 -20.98
C ALA A 143 8.77 3.12 -20.20
N LEU A 144 9.14 2.67 -19.01
CA LEU A 144 8.31 1.91 -18.07
C LEU A 144 7.48 2.83 -17.15
N GLY A 145 7.68 4.15 -17.28
CA GLY A 145 7.20 5.17 -16.35
C GLY A 145 8.30 5.70 -15.45
N GLY A 146 7.91 6.47 -14.46
CA GLY A 146 8.84 7.09 -13.53
C GLY A 146 8.13 7.62 -12.29
N ARG A 147 8.93 8.25 -11.44
CA ARG A 147 8.47 8.93 -10.24
C ARG A 147 9.10 10.31 -10.12
N TYR A 148 8.42 11.23 -9.45
CA TYR A 148 9.00 12.54 -9.13
C TYR A 148 8.60 13.04 -7.76
N ARG A 149 9.44 13.91 -7.18
CA ARG A 149 9.15 14.61 -5.91
C ARG A 149 9.71 16.02 -5.94
N PHE A 150 9.08 16.89 -5.16
CA PHE A 150 9.52 18.28 -4.97
C PHE A 150 10.44 18.35 -3.76
N LEU A 151 11.66 18.85 -3.95
CA LEU A 151 12.69 18.95 -2.92
C LEU A 151 13.01 20.42 -2.64
N PRO A 152 12.92 20.89 -1.38
CA PRO A 152 13.32 22.24 -1.03
C PRO A 152 14.78 22.52 -1.42
N GLY A 153 15.01 23.65 -2.07
CA GLY A 153 16.34 24.07 -2.54
C GLY A 153 16.87 23.32 -3.78
N ALA A 154 16.37 22.13 -4.09
CA ALA A 154 16.82 21.33 -5.24
C ALA A 154 15.85 21.33 -6.44
N GLY A 155 14.62 21.81 -6.27
CA GLY A 155 13.60 21.88 -7.31
C GLY A 155 12.85 20.55 -7.44
N VAL A 156 12.83 19.96 -8.63
CA VAL A 156 12.13 18.68 -8.88
C VAL A 156 13.13 17.58 -9.16
N GLN A 157 12.98 16.45 -8.47
CA GLN A 157 13.74 15.24 -8.76
C GLN A 157 12.83 14.24 -9.47
N TYR A 158 13.31 13.70 -10.59
CA TYR A 158 12.68 12.63 -11.36
C TYR A 158 13.57 11.40 -11.39
N GLU A 159 12.95 10.23 -11.37
CA GLU A 159 13.60 8.96 -11.74
C GLU A 159 12.75 8.26 -12.79
N LEU A 160 13.40 7.85 -13.88
CA LEU A 160 12.77 7.20 -15.03
C LEU A 160 13.40 5.85 -15.26
N TYR A 161 12.55 4.90 -15.67
CA TYR A 161 12.95 3.54 -15.93
C TYR A 161 12.67 3.19 -17.38
N PHE A 162 13.64 2.54 -18.04
CA PHE A 162 13.53 2.13 -19.44
C PHE A 162 13.77 0.64 -19.54
N ARG A 163 12.88 -0.09 -20.22
CA ARG A 163 13.04 -1.53 -20.47
C ARG A 163 14.28 -1.76 -21.32
N THR A 164 15.09 -2.75 -20.97
CA THR A 164 16.16 -3.25 -21.86
C THR A 164 15.63 -4.35 -22.76
N ARG A 165 16.18 -4.47 -23.98
CA ARG A 165 15.80 -5.51 -24.93
C ARG A 165 16.66 -6.77 -24.77
N ASP A 166 17.87 -6.64 -24.22
CA ASP A 166 18.88 -7.70 -24.23
C ASP A 166 18.85 -8.60 -22.98
N SER A 167 18.25 -8.13 -21.88
CA SER A 167 18.31 -8.79 -20.57
C SER A 167 17.02 -9.54 -20.19
N GLY A 168 16.17 -9.86 -21.17
CA GLY A 168 14.88 -10.51 -20.94
C GLY A 168 13.78 -9.54 -20.45
N PRO A 169 12.60 -10.06 -20.07
CA PRO A 169 11.41 -9.23 -19.83
C PRO A 169 11.52 -8.28 -18.62
N THR A 170 12.41 -8.58 -17.68
CA THR A 170 12.55 -7.90 -16.39
C THR A 170 13.63 -6.82 -16.36
N GLY A 171 14.49 -6.79 -17.39
CA GLY A 171 15.64 -5.89 -17.42
C GLY A 171 15.25 -4.41 -17.61
N PHE A 172 15.97 -3.52 -16.95
CA PHE A 172 15.73 -2.09 -17.04
C PHE A 172 16.98 -1.23 -16.84
N HIS A 173 16.90 0.01 -17.31
CA HIS A 173 17.85 1.09 -17.05
C HIS A 173 17.18 2.18 -16.23
N THR A 174 17.94 2.80 -15.33
CA THR A 174 17.48 3.93 -14.52
C THR A 174 18.18 5.21 -14.95
N VAL A 175 17.42 6.30 -15.06
CA VAL A 175 17.96 7.65 -15.28
C VAL A 175 17.35 8.60 -14.27
N ARG A 176 18.19 9.35 -13.57
CA ARG A 176 17.78 10.40 -12.62
C ARG A 176 17.90 11.76 -13.27
N VAL A 177 16.89 12.60 -13.10
CA VAL A 177 16.91 14.00 -13.55
C VAL A 177 16.63 14.89 -12.36
N THR A 178 17.52 15.83 -12.07
CA THR A 178 17.27 16.89 -11.10
C THR A 178 17.11 18.20 -11.84
N ARG A 179 15.96 18.85 -11.65
CA ARG A 179 15.64 20.12 -12.28
C ARG A 179 15.58 21.22 -11.21
N PRO A 180 16.72 21.87 -10.92
CA PRO A 180 16.71 23.12 -10.16
C PRO A 180 16.05 24.24 -10.99
N LEU A 181 16.05 25.49 -10.52
CA LEU A 181 15.63 26.67 -11.29
C LEU A 181 16.56 26.99 -12.48
N ALA A 182 17.24 25.99 -13.04
CA ALA A 182 18.23 26.07 -14.10
C ALA A 182 18.13 24.83 -15.02
N LEU A 183 19.16 24.58 -15.84
CA LEU A 183 19.21 23.43 -16.74
C LEU A 183 19.11 22.09 -15.97
N PRO A 184 18.41 21.08 -16.55
CA PRO A 184 18.27 19.78 -15.91
C PRO A 184 19.63 19.07 -15.82
N ARG A 185 19.92 18.53 -14.64
CA ARG A 185 21.07 17.65 -14.41
C ARG A 185 20.61 16.21 -14.59
N VAL A 186 21.18 15.51 -15.57
CA VAL A 186 20.81 14.13 -15.91
C VAL A 186 21.94 13.18 -15.50
N GLN A 187 21.61 12.12 -14.79
CA GLN A 187 22.54 11.10 -14.33
C GLN A 187 22.01 9.71 -14.68
N TYR A 188 22.82 8.93 -15.38
CA TYR A 188 22.55 7.51 -15.59
C TYR A 188 22.79 6.72 -14.30
N GLY A 189 21.75 6.00 -13.85
CA GLY A 189 21.71 5.26 -12.60
C GLY A 189 22.14 3.79 -12.70
N GLY A 190 22.42 3.29 -13.91
CA GLY A 190 22.78 1.90 -14.16
C GLY A 190 21.62 1.05 -14.71
N SER A 191 21.90 -0.23 -14.92
CA SER A 191 20.95 -1.26 -15.31
C SER A 191 20.64 -2.20 -14.15
N GLY A 192 19.49 -2.87 -14.20
CA GLY A 192 19.05 -3.90 -13.25
C GLY A 192 18.01 -4.82 -13.88
N GLY A 193 17.34 -5.63 -13.06
CA GLY A 193 16.22 -6.47 -13.49
C GLY A 193 16.52 -7.97 -13.52
N HIS A 194 17.67 -8.39 -13.01
CA HIS A 194 18.03 -9.81 -12.86
C HIS A 194 17.57 -10.39 -11.51
N GLU A 195 17.03 -9.55 -10.64
CA GLU A 195 16.68 -9.90 -9.27
C GLU A 195 15.49 -10.87 -9.26
N VAL A 196 15.67 -12.00 -8.60
CA VAL A 196 14.58 -12.91 -8.26
C VAL A 196 13.74 -12.25 -7.16
N VAL A 197 12.43 -12.20 -7.37
CA VAL A 197 11.48 -11.75 -6.33
C VAL A 197 10.90 -12.97 -5.63
N ASN A 198 11.23 -13.14 -4.35
CA ASN A 198 10.61 -14.13 -3.47
C ASN A 198 9.37 -13.51 -2.82
N ILE A 199 8.20 -13.95 -3.26
CA ILE A 199 6.90 -13.54 -2.74
C ILE A 199 6.64 -14.36 -1.49
N ILE A 200 6.58 -13.70 -0.33
CA ILE A 200 6.22 -14.37 0.93
C ILE A 200 4.74 -14.20 1.16
N LEU A 201 4.03 -15.33 1.26
CA LEU A 201 2.59 -15.39 1.39
C LEU A 201 2.18 -16.09 2.71
N PRO A 202 1.90 -15.33 3.77
CA PRO A 202 1.19 -15.84 4.94
C PRO A 202 -0.20 -16.33 4.55
N TYR A 203 -0.56 -17.56 4.90
CA TYR A 203 -1.81 -18.17 4.47
C TYR A 203 -2.57 -18.88 5.62
N PHE A 204 -3.89 -18.68 5.64
CA PHE A 204 -4.82 -19.39 6.52
C PHE A 204 -6.23 -19.43 5.89
N ASN A 205 -6.80 -20.62 5.72
CA ASN A 205 -8.23 -20.88 5.43
C ASN A 205 -8.85 -20.05 4.27
N ARG A 206 -8.19 -20.00 3.11
CA ARG A 206 -8.64 -19.24 1.92
C ARG A 206 -8.41 -20.00 0.62
N LEU A 207 -8.73 -21.30 0.60
CA LEU A 207 -8.31 -22.24 -0.44
C LEU A 207 -8.69 -21.81 -1.87
N ASP A 208 -9.92 -21.32 -2.07
CA ASP A 208 -10.37 -20.87 -3.39
C ASP A 208 -9.67 -19.60 -3.87
N THR A 209 -9.35 -18.70 -2.94
CA THR A 209 -8.55 -17.50 -3.23
C THR A 209 -7.11 -17.90 -3.59
N LEU A 210 -6.53 -18.85 -2.86
CA LEU A 210 -5.19 -19.36 -3.15
C LEU A 210 -5.12 -20.04 -4.52
N ARG A 211 -6.12 -20.84 -4.91
CA ARG A 211 -6.20 -21.44 -6.25
C ARG A 211 -6.13 -20.37 -7.34
N GLN A 212 -6.90 -19.30 -7.19
CA GLN A 212 -6.88 -18.18 -8.14
C GLN A 212 -5.54 -17.44 -8.13
N PHE A 213 -4.94 -17.24 -6.95
CA PHE A 213 -3.61 -16.65 -6.81
C PHE A 213 -2.55 -17.47 -7.53
N LEU A 214 -2.49 -18.79 -7.29
CA LEU A 214 -1.55 -19.70 -7.93
C LEU A 214 -1.74 -19.76 -9.44
N GLY A 215 -2.98 -19.72 -9.93
CA GLY A 215 -3.26 -19.61 -11.36
C GLY A 215 -2.69 -18.35 -12.01
N ARG A 216 -2.69 -17.21 -11.30
CA ARG A 216 -2.05 -15.96 -11.77
C ARG A 216 -0.53 -16.02 -11.63
N PHE A 217 -0.02 -16.55 -10.52
CA PHE A 217 1.40 -16.73 -10.29
C PHE A 217 2.04 -17.61 -11.37
N ALA A 218 1.40 -18.74 -11.72
CA ALA A 218 1.86 -19.62 -12.79
C ALA A 218 2.00 -18.89 -14.13
N LYS A 219 1.02 -18.04 -14.48
CA LYS A 219 1.08 -17.20 -15.69
C LYS A 219 2.27 -16.23 -15.69
N LEU A 220 2.68 -15.71 -14.54
CA LEU A 220 3.87 -14.85 -14.44
C LEU A 220 5.14 -15.66 -14.76
N VAL A 221 5.28 -16.83 -14.14
CA VAL A 221 6.43 -17.72 -14.37
C VAL A 221 6.49 -18.18 -15.84
N GLU A 222 5.35 -18.53 -16.45
CA GLU A 222 5.25 -18.91 -17.87
C GLU A 222 5.73 -17.79 -18.80
N LYS A 223 5.52 -16.52 -18.42
CA LYS A 223 6.06 -15.34 -19.11
C LYS A 223 7.53 -15.04 -18.80
N ARG A 224 8.24 -15.99 -18.17
CA ARG A 224 9.66 -15.89 -17.79
C ARG A 224 9.96 -14.83 -16.72
N GLU A 225 8.97 -14.40 -15.94
CA GLU A 225 9.24 -13.58 -14.76
C GLU A 225 10.10 -14.34 -13.74
N GLN A 226 11.09 -13.64 -13.18
CA GLN A 226 11.98 -14.18 -12.16
C GLN A 226 11.33 -14.06 -10.78
N VAL A 227 10.41 -14.99 -10.49
CA VAL A 227 9.68 -15.05 -9.22
C VAL A 227 9.74 -16.43 -8.59
N VAL A 228 9.67 -16.45 -7.25
CA VAL A 228 9.47 -17.63 -6.42
C VAL A 228 8.38 -17.29 -5.42
N LEU A 229 7.53 -18.25 -5.05
CA LEU A 229 6.48 -18.09 -4.06
C LEU A 229 6.79 -18.97 -2.84
N THR A 230 6.87 -18.37 -1.67
CA THR A 230 6.99 -19.07 -0.39
C THR A 230 5.69 -18.91 0.40
N ILE A 231 4.90 -19.97 0.46
CA ILE A 231 3.64 -20.02 1.21
C ILE A 231 3.95 -20.50 2.63
N VAL A 232 3.53 -19.73 3.63
CA VAL A 232 3.60 -20.13 5.04
C VAL A 232 2.18 -20.37 5.53
N ARG A 233 1.76 -21.64 5.53
CA ARG A 233 0.41 -22.08 5.91
C ARG A 233 0.35 -22.32 7.41
N TYR A 234 -0.65 -21.71 8.06
CA TYR A 234 -0.94 -21.96 9.46
C TYR A 234 -2.00 -23.04 9.65
N THR A 235 -1.85 -23.84 10.70
CA THR A 235 -2.86 -24.84 11.11
C THR A 235 -4.06 -24.21 11.81
N ASP A 236 -3.83 -23.17 12.60
CA ASP A 236 -4.84 -22.53 13.45
C ASP A 236 -4.90 -21.02 13.19
N GLY A 237 -6.03 -20.40 13.51
CA GLY A 237 -6.27 -18.99 13.20
C GLY A 237 -7.69 -18.58 13.50
N PHE A 238 -8.04 -17.35 13.11
CA PHE A 238 -9.38 -16.79 13.32
C PHE A 238 -10.07 -16.48 11.99
N PRO A 239 -11.35 -16.88 11.81
CA PRO A 239 -12.11 -17.78 12.67
C PRO A 239 -11.51 -19.20 12.68
N PRO A 240 -11.67 -19.97 13.78
CA PRO A 240 -11.14 -21.32 13.85
C PRO A 240 -11.80 -22.22 12.81
N MET A 241 -11.02 -23.12 12.22
CA MET A 241 -11.52 -24.15 11.32
C MET A 241 -12.07 -25.33 12.12
N SER A 242 -13.16 -25.95 11.64
CA SER A 242 -13.53 -27.29 12.11
C SER A 242 -12.47 -28.31 11.67
N ALA A 243 -12.45 -29.49 12.31
CA ALA A 243 -11.52 -30.56 11.93
C ALA A 243 -11.61 -30.92 10.43
N ASP A 244 -12.82 -30.93 9.87
CA ASP A 244 -13.05 -31.22 8.45
C ASP A 244 -12.53 -30.11 7.54
N GLN A 245 -12.73 -28.84 7.94
CA GLN A 245 -12.20 -27.68 7.22
C GLN A 245 -10.68 -27.69 7.24
N ALA A 246 -10.06 -27.96 8.39
CA ALA A 246 -8.61 -28.02 8.51
C ALA A 246 -7.99 -29.13 7.63
N ARG A 247 -8.62 -30.31 7.57
CA ARG A 247 -8.19 -31.39 6.66
C ARG A 247 -8.32 -30.99 5.20
N LYS A 248 -9.47 -30.44 4.80
CA LYS A 248 -9.72 -29.95 3.44
C LYS A 248 -8.75 -28.85 3.02
N ASP A 249 -8.45 -27.91 3.92
CA ASP A 249 -7.49 -26.84 3.69
C ASP A 249 -6.07 -27.40 3.49
N ARG A 250 -5.58 -28.23 4.42
CA ARG A 250 -4.24 -28.84 4.33
C ARG A 250 -4.06 -29.64 3.04
N ASP A 251 -4.97 -30.57 2.77
CA ASP A 251 -4.87 -31.48 1.63
C ASP A 251 -5.04 -30.70 0.31
N GLY A 252 -5.96 -29.72 0.31
CA GLY A 252 -6.19 -28.84 -0.83
C GLY A 252 -4.99 -27.95 -1.14
N VAL A 253 -4.35 -27.32 -0.14
CA VAL A 253 -3.16 -26.49 -0.35
C VAL A 253 -2.00 -27.34 -0.88
N SER A 254 -1.76 -28.51 -0.29
CA SER A 254 -0.73 -29.44 -0.74
C SER A 254 -0.93 -29.85 -2.21
N ALA A 255 -2.17 -30.21 -2.57
CA ALA A 255 -2.53 -30.55 -3.96
C ALA A 255 -2.30 -29.38 -4.91
N LEU A 256 -2.75 -28.17 -4.56
CA LEU A 256 -2.57 -26.97 -5.39
C LEU A 256 -1.10 -26.62 -5.62
N VAL A 257 -0.25 -26.75 -4.59
CA VAL A 257 1.19 -26.51 -4.69
C VAL A 257 1.84 -27.54 -5.61
N SER A 258 1.50 -28.82 -5.44
CA SER A 258 1.99 -29.91 -6.29
C SER A 258 1.58 -29.72 -7.75
N GLU A 259 0.30 -29.47 -8.01
CA GLU A 259 -0.24 -29.19 -9.34
C GLU A 259 0.46 -27.99 -10.01
N THR A 260 0.65 -26.91 -9.26
CA THR A 260 1.32 -25.71 -9.77
C THR A 260 2.77 -25.98 -10.15
N ASN A 261 3.52 -26.67 -9.28
CA ASN A 261 4.92 -27.03 -9.60
C ASN A 261 5.01 -28.02 -10.76
N MET A 262 4.10 -29.00 -10.87
CA MET A 262 4.03 -29.90 -12.02
C MET A 262 3.77 -29.13 -13.32
N ARG A 263 2.81 -28.20 -13.34
CA ARG A 263 2.55 -27.33 -14.49
C ARG A 263 3.80 -26.54 -14.91
N LEU A 264 4.53 -26.01 -13.93
CA LEU A 264 5.70 -25.16 -14.17
C LEU A 264 7.00 -25.92 -14.48
N SER A 265 7.00 -27.25 -14.36
CA SER A 265 8.17 -28.11 -14.65
C SER A 265 8.69 -27.98 -16.09
N SER A 266 7.80 -27.65 -17.04
CA SER A 266 8.15 -27.38 -18.44
C SER A 266 8.93 -26.08 -18.65
N VAL A 267 8.83 -25.14 -17.69
CA VAL A 267 9.41 -23.78 -17.78
C VAL A 267 10.62 -23.64 -16.85
N SER A 268 10.67 -24.40 -15.76
CA SER A 268 11.69 -24.33 -14.72
C SER A 268 11.97 -25.72 -14.14
N ALA A 269 13.25 -26.13 -14.15
CA ALA A 269 13.68 -27.38 -13.53
C ALA A 269 13.56 -27.35 -11.98
N VAL A 270 13.61 -26.16 -11.38
CA VAL A 270 13.48 -25.97 -9.93
C VAL A 270 12.03 -25.60 -9.59
N PRO A 271 11.44 -26.17 -8.52
CA PRO A 271 10.13 -25.79 -8.01
C PRO A 271 10.03 -24.28 -7.75
N ARG A 272 8.92 -23.67 -8.16
CA ARG A 272 8.69 -22.22 -8.04
C ARG A 272 7.78 -21.86 -6.87
N VAL A 273 7.14 -22.86 -6.27
CA VAL A 273 6.29 -22.71 -5.09
C VAL A 273 6.83 -23.58 -3.97
N ARG A 274 7.16 -22.95 -2.83
CA ARG A 274 7.56 -23.59 -1.58
C ARG A 274 6.38 -23.53 -0.61
N LEU A 275 6.13 -24.61 0.11
CA LEU A 275 5.12 -24.69 1.16
C LEU A 275 5.80 -24.96 2.50
N ILE A 276 5.51 -24.11 3.49
CA ILE A 276 5.98 -24.23 4.86
C ILE A 276 4.76 -24.36 5.75
N GLU A 277 4.74 -25.42 6.54
CA GLU A 277 3.71 -25.66 7.56
C GLU A 277 4.13 -25.01 8.87
N LYS A 278 3.22 -24.25 9.47
CA LYS A 278 3.45 -23.58 10.76
C LYS A 278 2.30 -23.86 11.72
N SER A 279 2.64 -24.40 12.88
CA SER A 279 1.68 -24.65 13.94
C SER A 279 1.40 -23.40 14.78
N GLY A 280 0.26 -23.40 15.46
CA GLY A 280 -0.18 -22.31 16.32
C GLY A 280 -1.11 -21.33 15.61
N VAL A 281 -1.55 -20.32 16.37
CA VAL A 281 -2.52 -19.32 15.87
C VAL A 281 -1.86 -18.41 14.84
N PHE A 282 -2.54 -18.22 13.71
CA PHE A 282 -2.09 -17.36 12.61
C PHE A 282 -1.54 -16.01 13.09
N SER A 283 -0.26 -15.79 12.78
CA SER A 283 0.43 -14.51 12.92
C SER A 283 1.07 -14.14 11.59
N ARG A 284 0.63 -13.02 11.02
CA ARG A 284 1.18 -12.51 9.76
C ARG A 284 2.66 -12.17 9.92
N GLY A 285 3.03 -11.47 10.99
CA GLY A 285 4.42 -11.09 11.26
C GLY A 285 5.36 -12.29 11.35
N ALA A 286 4.99 -13.30 12.16
CA ALA A 286 5.80 -14.51 12.32
C ALA A 286 5.86 -15.34 11.03
N ALA A 287 4.80 -15.35 10.22
CA ALA A 287 4.81 -15.99 8.91
C ALA A 287 5.82 -15.33 7.95
N LEU A 288 5.86 -14.00 7.92
CA LEU A 288 6.78 -13.24 7.08
C LEU A 288 8.24 -13.50 7.46
N MET A 289 8.54 -13.59 8.77
CA MET A 289 9.86 -13.97 9.26
C MET A 289 10.24 -15.38 8.81
N GLU A 290 9.34 -16.35 8.98
CA GLU A 290 9.57 -17.74 8.59
C GLU A 290 9.87 -17.85 7.09
N GLY A 291 9.05 -17.23 6.25
CA GLY A 291 9.23 -17.24 4.80
C GLY A 291 10.51 -16.55 4.35
N ALA A 292 10.97 -15.51 5.05
CA ALA A 292 12.24 -14.86 4.76
C ALA A 292 13.45 -15.71 5.18
N ARG A 293 13.34 -16.44 6.30
CA ARG A 293 14.39 -17.34 6.80
C ARG A 293 14.54 -18.59 5.94
N ALA A 294 13.44 -19.08 5.39
CA ALA A 294 13.41 -20.26 4.54
C ALA A 294 14.14 -20.08 3.20
N TRP A 295 14.54 -18.87 2.85
CA TRP A 295 15.46 -18.65 1.75
C TRP A 295 16.85 -19.14 2.14
N ASP A 296 17.26 -20.24 1.53
CA ASP A 296 18.37 -21.11 1.90
C ASP A 296 19.63 -20.90 1.06
N THR A 297 19.62 -19.98 0.09
CA THR A 297 20.81 -19.62 -0.68
C THR A 297 21.66 -18.60 0.08
N THR A 298 22.96 -18.60 -0.21
CA THR A 298 23.90 -17.58 0.29
C THR A 298 23.62 -16.19 -0.30
N ASP A 299 23.07 -16.16 -1.52
CA ASP A 299 22.73 -14.92 -2.21
C ASP A 299 21.51 -14.24 -1.58
N ASP A 300 21.58 -12.92 -1.51
CA ASP A 300 20.46 -12.08 -1.08
C ASP A 300 19.33 -12.11 -2.12
N VAL A 301 18.10 -11.87 -1.67
CA VAL A 301 16.91 -11.95 -2.51
C VAL A 301 15.99 -10.78 -2.25
N LEU A 302 15.33 -10.30 -3.30
CA LEU A 302 14.29 -9.29 -3.16
C LEU A 302 13.02 -9.97 -2.62
N LEU A 303 12.59 -9.57 -1.43
CA LEU A 303 11.35 -10.05 -0.84
C LEU A 303 10.19 -9.16 -1.27
N PHE A 304 9.06 -9.77 -1.60
CA PHE A 304 7.76 -9.10 -1.68
C PHE A 304 6.84 -9.68 -0.61
N LEU A 305 6.48 -8.87 0.39
CA LEU A 305 5.50 -9.27 1.41
C LEU A 305 4.10 -9.12 0.83
N CYS A 306 3.33 -10.20 0.75
CA CYS A 306 2.09 -10.24 0.00
C CYS A 306 0.97 -10.95 0.76
N ASP A 307 -0.26 -10.52 0.51
CA ASP A 307 -1.48 -11.20 0.95
C ASP A 307 -2.12 -11.98 -0.20
N VAL A 308 -2.95 -12.98 0.12
CA VAL A 308 -3.57 -13.86 -0.88
C VAL A 308 -4.62 -13.14 -1.74
N ASP A 309 -5.17 -12.04 -1.22
CA ASP A 309 -6.20 -11.20 -1.85
C ASP A 309 -5.63 -10.09 -2.76
N MET A 310 -4.34 -10.17 -3.09
CA MET A 310 -3.69 -9.20 -3.96
C MET A 310 -3.80 -9.56 -5.45
N LEU A 311 -4.00 -8.54 -6.28
CA LEU A 311 -3.74 -8.55 -7.71
C LEU A 311 -2.50 -7.71 -8.00
N PHE A 312 -1.56 -8.33 -8.70
CA PHE A 312 -0.38 -7.70 -9.23
C PHE A 312 0.11 -8.41 -10.50
N GLY A 313 0.93 -7.73 -11.29
CA GLY A 313 1.50 -8.27 -12.52
C GLY A 313 2.97 -7.91 -12.71
N GLU A 314 3.45 -8.14 -13.94
CA GLU A 314 4.83 -7.86 -14.38
C GLU A 314 5.22 -6.40 -14.09
N SER A 315 4.29 -5.45 -14.28
CA SER A 315 4.55 -4.02 -14.04
C SER A 315 4.80 -3.70 -12.57
N PHE A 316 4.07 -4.31 -11.65
CA PHE A 316 4.34 -4.17 -10.21
C PHE A 316 5.69 -4.80 -9.83
N LEU A 317 5.96 -6.03 -10.27
CA LEU A 317 7.22 -6.71 -9.97
C LEU A 317 8.43 -5.93 -10.51
N GLN A 318 8.29 -5.33 -11.70
CA GLN A 318 9.27 -4.41 -12.25
C GLN A 318 9.53 -3.23 -11.31
N ARG A 319 8.47 -2.62 -10.75
CA ARG A 319 8.59 -1.52 -9.80
C ARG A 319 9.19 -1.95 -8.47
N CYS A 320 8.93 -3.16 -8.01
CA CYS A 320 9.65 -3.70 -6.85
C CYS A 320 11.17 -3.74 -7.09
N ARG A 321 11.62 -4.17 -8.27
CA ARG A 321 13.05 -4.16 -8.63
C ARG A 321 13.59 -2.74 -8.78
N THR A 322 12.87 -1.86 -9.47
CA THR A 322 13.36 -0.50 -9.76
C THR A 322 13.42 0.42 -8.54
N ASN A 323 12.63 0.11 -7.51
CA ASN A 323 12.48 0.94 -6.30
C ASN A 323 13.14 0.33 -5.05
N THR A 324 13.96 -0.71 -5.22
CA THR A 324 14.63 -1.39 -4.10
C THR A 324 16.12 -1.54 -4.38
N LYS A 325 16.97 -1.32 -3.38
CA LYS A 325 18.41 -1.52 -3.45
C LYS A 325 18.96 -1.99 -2.10
N PRO A 326 19.75 -3.06 -2.02
CA PRO A 326 20.21 -3.60 -0.74
C PRO A 326 20.96 -2.55 0.07
N GLY A 327 20.59 -2.38 1.34
CA GLY A 327 21.19 -1.44 2.28
C GLY A 327 20.87 0.04 2.03
N HIS A 328 20.16 0.37 0.94
CA HIS A 328 19.99 1.75 0.48
C HIS A 328 18.55 2.17 0.25
N GLN A 329 17.70 1.30 -0.30
CA GLN A 329 16.34 1.67 -0.67
C GLN A 329 15.35 0.51 -0.49
N ALA A 330 14.18 0.80 0.06
CA ALA A 330 13.06 -0.14 0.16
C ALA A 330 11.76 0.49 -0.37
N TYR A 331 10.91 -0.33 -0.98
CA TYR A 331 9.67 0.12 -1.60
C TYR A 331 8.46 -0.24 -0.73
N PHE A 332 7.72 0.79 -0.30
CA PHE A 332 6.48 0.68 0.45
C PHE A 332 5.33 1.28 -0.40
N PRO A 333 4.85 0.55 -1.44
CA PRO A 333 3.81 1.03 -2.33
C PRO A 333 2.53 1.39 -1.59
N ILE A 334 1.82 2.40 -2.10
CA ILE A 334 0.45 2.70 -1.70
C ILE A 334 -0.49 1.86 -2.58
N VAL A 335 -1.29 1.02 -1.92
CA VAL A 335 -2.12 0.00 -2.56
C VAL A 335 -3.50 0.56 -2.89
N PHE A 336 -4.06 0.19 -4.05
CA PHE A 336 -5.46 0.47 -4.36
C PHE A 336 -6.35 -0.61 -3.74
N ASN A 337 -7.27 -0.23 -2.87
CA ASN A 337 -8.21 -1.13 -2.21
C ASN A 337 -9.57 -1.03 -2.86
N THR A 338 -10.13 -2.15 -3.32
CA THR A 338 -11.48 -2.13 -3.90
C THR A 338 -12.54 -2.13 -2.80
N TYR A 339 -13.68 -1.50 -3.08
CA TYR A 339 -14.87 -1.57 -2.22
C TYR A 339 -15.64 -2.88 -2.39
N ASN A 340 -16.67 -3.07 -1.54
CA ASN A 340 -17.61 -4.18 -1.67
C ASN A 340 -18.37 -4.11 -3.00
N PRO A 341 -18.16 -5.07 -3.93
CA PRO A 341 -18.83 -5.03 -5.22
C PRO A 341 -20.36 -5.11 -5.09
N HIS A 342 -20.89 -5.77 -4.06
CA HIS A 342 -22.33 -5.88 -3.86
C HIS A 342 -22.99 -4.53 -3.57
N ILE A 343 -22.29 -3.60 -2.93
CA ILE A 343 -22.80 -2.27 -2.63
C ILE A 343 -22.58 -1.35 -3.83
N VAL A 344 -21.36 -1.33 -4.37
CA VAL A 344 -21.01 -0.50 -5.52
C VAL A 344 -21.92 -0.77 -6.71
N PHE A 345 -22.14 -2.03 -7.08
CA PHE A 345 -22.96 -2.36 -8.24
C PHE A 345 -24.47 -2.24 -7.98
N ASP A 346 -24.95 -2.42 -6.75
CA ASP A 346 -26.37 -2.22 -6.41
C ASP A 346 -26.80 -0.75 -6.54
N VAL A 347 -25.97 0.17 -6.05
CA VAL A 347 -26.24 1.62 -6.15
C VAL A 347 -26.24 2.07 -7.60
N ILE A 348 -25.29 1.55 -8.40
CA ILE A 348 -25.04 2.06 -9.74
C ILE A 348 -25.91 1.34 -10.80
N LYS A 349 -26.70 0.31 -10.45
CA LYS A 349 -27.49 -0.52 -11.40
C LYS A 349 -26.69 -0.88 -12.69
N LYS A 350 -25.36 -1.01 -12.58
CA LYS A 350 -24.49 -1.45 -13.67
C LYS A 350 -24.34 -2.97 -13.55
N LYS A 351 -24.24 -3.64 -14.69
CA LYS A 351 -23.85 -5.06 -14.70
C LYS A 351 -22.55 -5.20 -13.93
N MET A 352 -22.55 -6.08 -12.92
CA MET A 352 -21.35 -6.37 -12.15
C MET A 352 -20.25 -6.82 -13.12
N VAL A 353 -19.18 -6.02 -13.19
CA VAL A 353 -17.99 -6.37 -13.96
C VAL A 353 -17.00 -7.02 -12.99
N PRO A 354 -16.51 -8.24 -13.28
CA PRO A 354 -15.50 -8.87 -12.44
C PRO A 354 -14.29 -7.95 -12.22
N ILE A 355 -13.80 -7.89 -10.98
CA ILE A 355 -12.66 -7.05 -10.60
C ILE A 355 -11.43 -7.38 -11.47
N LEU A 356 -11.19 -8.67 -11.73
CA LEU A 356 -10.09 -9.12 -12.58
C LEU A 356 -10.19 -8.55 -14.02
N THR A 357 -11.38 -8.53 -14.61
CA THR A 357 -11.58 -7.94 -15.94
C THR A 357 -11.28 -6.44 -15.95
N SER A 358 -11.69 -5.71 -14.90
CA SER A 358 -11.39 -4.28 -14.78
C SER A 358 -9.88 -4.04 -14.57
N TYR A 359 -9.21 -4.91 -13.83
CA TYR A 359 -7.77 -4.89 -13.58
C TYR A 359 -6.97 -5.13 -14.88
N GLU A 360 -7.31 -6.17 -15.64
CA GLU A 360 -6.66 -6.50 -16.92
C GLU A 360 -6.84 -5.40 -17.96
N LYS A 361 -8.04 -4.78 -18.00
CA LYS A 361 -8.35 -3.62 -18.86
C LYS A 361 -7.81 -2.29 -18.35
N LYS A 362 -7.23 -2.25 -17.15
CA LYS A 362 -6.64 -1.04 -16.54
C LYS A 362 -7.67 0.08 -16.33
N THR A 363 -8.88 -0.32 -15.95
CA THR A 363 -10.04 0.56 -15.67
C THR A 363 -10.54 0.42 -14.23
N LEU A 364 -9.80 -0.30 -13.37
CA LEU A 364 -10.20 -0.58 -12.00
C LEU A 364 -9.98 0.62 -11.06
N ILE A 365 -8.96 1.41 -11.31
CA ILE A 365 -8.61 2.58 -10.50
C ILE A 365 -9.63 3.69 -10.74
N ASP A 366 -10.60 3.75 -9.85
CA ASP A 366 -11.76 4.64 -9.94
C ASP A 366 -12.30 4.94 -8.54
N ARG A 367 -12.74 6.18 -8.30
CA ARG A 367 -13.26 6.64 -6.99
C ARG A 367 -14.49 5.87 -6.51
N GLU A 368 -15.30 5.35 -7.43
CA GLU A 368 -16.49 4.57 -7.12
C GLU A 368 -16.16 3.11 -6.80
N LYS A 369 -15.01 2.62 -7.28
CA LYS A 369 -14.60 1.21 -7.15
C LYS A 369 -13.63 0.96 -6.02
N GLY A 370 -12.96 1.99 -5.50
CA GLY A 370 -11.98 1.85 -4.44
C GLY A 370 -11.30 3.14 -4.04
N TYR A 371 -10.21 3.02 -3.29
CA TYR A 371 -9.39 4.13 -2.81
C TYR A 371 -7.94 3.70 -2.55
N TRP A 372 -7.02 4.66 -2.46
CA TRP A 372 -5.63 4.42 -2.10
C TRP A 372 -5.45 4.30 -0.58
N ILE A 373 -4.79 3.24 -0.11
CA ILE A 373 -4.53 3.06 1.34
C ILE A 373 -3.25 3.81 1.75
N ASP A 374 -3.38 5.09 2.09
CA ASP A 374 -2.23 5.92 2.47
C ASP A 374 -1.60 5.53 3.82
N PHE A 375 -2.30 4.76 4.65
CA PHE A 375 -1.90 4.30 5.99
C PHE A 375 -1.64 2.79 6.09
N GLY A 376 -1.56 2.08 4.95
CA GLY A 376 -1.22 0.65 4.90
C GLY A 376 0.23 0.43 4.49
N PHE A 377 0.93 -0.48 5.18
CA PHE A 377 2.35 -0.80 4.93
C PHE A 377 2.58 -2.30 4.70
N GLY A 378 1.52 -3.10 4.69
CA GLY A 378 1.60 -4.57 4.67
C GLY A 378 2.21 -5.15 3.39
N MET A 379 2.11 -4.43 2.27
CA MET A 379 2.71 -4.82 1.00
C MET A 379 3.96 -3.98 0.77
N SER A 380 5.12 -4.63 0.80
CA SER A 380 6.41 -3.95 0.65
C SER A 380 7.43 -4.84 -0.05
N CYS A 381 8.40 -4.18 -0.69
CA CYS A 381 9.52 -4.82 -1.37
C CYS A 381 10.85 -4.34 -0.75
N GLN A 382 11.64 -5.30 -0.28
CA GLN A 382 12.93 -5.04 0.36
C GLN A 382 13.84 -6.26 0.23
N TYR A 383 15.16 -6.08 0.28
CA TYR A 383 16.06 -7.22 0.30
C TYR A 383 15.96 -8.00 1.62
N ARG A 384 16.19 -9.31 1.55
CA ARG A 384 16.16 -10.21 2.71
C ARG A 384 17.18 -9.77 3.77
N SER A 385 18.37 -9.32 3.35
CA SER A 385 19.38 -8.76 4.26
C SER A 385 18.83 -7.57 5.07
N ASP A 386 18.19 -6.60 4.42
CA ASP A 386 17.58 -5.44 5.06
C ASP A 386 16.41 -5.84 5.96
N PHE A 387 15.52 -6.71 5.47
CA PHE A 387 14.40 -7.21 6.24
C PHE A 387 14.86 -7.89 7.53
N THR A 388 15.84 -8.80 7.44
CA THR A 388 16.35 -9.55 8.60
C THR A 388 17.04 -8.62 9.59
N ARG A 389 17.88 -7.71 9.09
CA ARG A 389 18.61 -6.72 9.91
C ARG A 389 17.65 -5.79 10.66
N LEU A 390 16.58 -5.33 10.01
CA LEU A 390 15.67 -4.33 10.57
C LEU A 390 14.48 -4.92 11.33
N THR A 391 14.15 -6.20 11.18
CA THR A 391 13.05 -6.87 11.94
C THR A 391 13.49 -7.48 13.26
N GLY A 392 14.74 -7.96 13.36
CA GLY A 392 15.25 -8.61 14.57
C GLY A 392 14.30 -9.70 15.13
N ASN A 393 14.24 -9.83 16.46
CA ASN A 393 13.37 -10.80 17.15
C ASN A 393 12.03 -10.20 17.62
N PHE A 394 11.82 -8.88 17.51
CA PHE A 394 10.60 -8.21 17.99
C PHE A 394 9.39 -8.33 17.04
N PHE A 395 9.60 -8.91 15.85
CA PHE A 395 8.57 -9.10 14.83
C PHE A 395 7.67 -10.33 15.09
N ASN A 396 7.90 -11.04 16.20
CA ASN A 396 7.06 -12.12 16.70
C ASN A 396 5.84 -11.59 17.48
N ILE A 397 4.94 -10.88 16.80
CA ILE A 397 3.68 -10.43 17.39
C ILE A 397 2.65 -11.55 17.24
N SER A 398 1.95 -11.89 18.31
CA SER A 398 0.81 -12.81 18.25
C SER A 398 -0.44 -12.11 17.68
N GLY A 399 -1.05 -12.74 16.67
CA GLY A 399 -2.26 -12.26 15.99
C GLY A 399 -2.01 -11.42 14.72
N TRP A 400 -3.03 -10.69 14.28
CA TRP A 400 -3.03 -9.88 13.05
C TRP A 400 -2.93 -8.38 13.35
N GLY A 401 -2.06 -7.67 12.63
CA GLY A 401 -1.95 -6.21 12.63
C GLY A 401 -0.76 -5.64 13.42
N LEU A 402 -0.40 -4.40 13.07
CA LEU A 402 0.73 -3.59 13.59
C LEU A 402 2.12 -4.05 13.16
N GLU A 403 2.29 -5.25 12.61
CA GLU A 403 3.60 -5.73 12.15
C GLU A 403 4.11 -4.86 10.99
N ASP A 404 3.23 -4.46 10.09
CA ASP A 404 3.55 -3.63 8.94
C ASP A 404 3.94 -2.20 9.35
N VAL A 405 3.20 -1.60 10.29
CA VAL A 405 3.51 -0.29 10.88
C VAL A 405 4.86 -0.35 11.59
N ARG A 406 5.12 -1.40 12.38
CA ARG A 406 6.41 -1.57 13.06
C ARG A 406 7.55 -1.76 12.08
N LEU A 407 7.36 -2.55 11.03
CA LEU A 407 8.36 -2.71 9.97
C LEU A 407 8.71 -1.35 9.37
N TYR A 408 7.68 -0.61 8.93
CA TYR A 408 7.85 0.71 8.34
C TYR A 408 8.59 1.67 9.28
N GLN A 409 8.21 1.71 10.57
CA GLN A 409 8.88 2.53 11.56
C GLN A 409 10.37 2.19 11.73
N GLN A 410 10.76 0.93 11.58
CA GLN A 410 12.17 0.53 11.66
C GLN A 410 12.95 1.01 10.43
N PHE A 411 12.35 0.93 9.24
CA PHE A 411 12.94 1.54 8.05
C PHE A 411 13.10 3.05 8.21
N THR A 412 12.09 3.77 8.75
CA THR A 412 12.19 5.23 8.96
C THR A 412 13.30 5.66 9.93
N LYS A 413 13.73 4.76 10.81
CA LYS A 413 14.82 5.00 11.78
C LYS A 413 16.19 4.55 11.25
N SER A 414 16.22 3.91 10.08
CA SER A 414 17.43 3.38 9.47
C SER A 414 18.02 4.34 8.44
N SER A 415 19.17 3.96 7.85
CA SER A 415 19.76 4.66 6.71
C SER A 415 19.14 4.29 5.35
N VAL A 416 18.18 3.36 5.32
CA VAL A 416 17.53 2.90 4.09
C VAL A 416 16.46 3.91 3.69
N GLU A 417 16.58 4.49 2.49
CA GLU A 417 15.56 5.39 1.94
C GLU A 417 14.27 4.62 1.68
N ILE A 418 13.15 5.19 2.11
CA ILE A 418 11.83 4.67 1.78
C ILE A 418 11.37 5.31 0.48
N VAL A 419 10.86 4.46 -0.41
CA VAL A 419 10.08 4.91 -1.56
C VAL A 419 8.63 4.57 -1.27
N ARG A 420 7.79 5.59 -1.19
CA ARG A 420 6.34 5.41 -1.03
C ARG A 420 5.58 6.21 -2.08
N MET A 421 4.87 5.50 -2.96
CA MET A 421 4.00 6.09 -3.98
C MET A 421 2.85 5.15 -4.34
N PRO A 422 1.72 5.66 -4.89
CA PRO A 422 0.66 4.85 -5.46
C PRO A 422 1.17 3.93 -6.56
N ASP A 423 0.82 2.65 -6.47
CA ASP A 423 1.17 1.66 -7.49
C ASP A 423 -0.08 1.21 -8.27
N PRO A 424 -0.24 1.59 -9.55
CA PRO A 424 -1.45 1.29 -10.33
C PRO A 424 -1.64 -0.18 -10.68
N ASP A 425 -0.64 -1.02 -10.41
CA ASP A 425 -0.73 -2.46 -10.67
C ASP A 425 -0.78 -3.26 -9.36
N LEU A 426 -0.92 -2.61 -8.20
CA LEU A 426 -1.04 -3.28 -6.91
C LEU A 426 -2.42 -3.03 -6.29
N VAL A 427 -3.27 -4.04 -6.33
CA VAL A 427 -4.67 -3.94 -5.90
C VAL A 427 -4.99 -4.96 -4.83
N HIS A 428 -5.51 -4.50 -3.70
CA HIS A 428 -6.12 -5.36 -2.69
C HIS A 428 -7.60 -5.54 -3.00
N VAL A 429 -8.00 -6.79 -3.25
CA VAL A 429 -9.38 -7.14 -3.60
C VAL A 429 -10.22 -7.22 -2.34
N TYR A 430 -11.41 -6.63 -2.39
CA TYR A 430 -12.37 -6.70 -1.29
C TYR A 430 -12.68 -8.15 -0.96
N HIS A 431 -12.57 -8.47 0.31
CA HIS A 431 -13.08 -9.70 0.88
C HIS A 431 -13.81 -9.38 2.19
N LYS A 432 -14.80 -10.20 2.52
CA LYS A 432 -15.56 -10.03 3.76
C LYS A 432 -14.62 -10.20 4.95
N LYS A 433 -14.63 -9.23 5.86
CA LYS A 433 -13.82 -9.24 7.07
C LYS A 433 -14.63 -9.71 8.28
N GLN A 434 -14.06 -10.62 9.06
CA GLN A 434 -14.59 -11.01 10.37
C GLN A 434 -13.72 -10.39 11.46
N CYS A 435 -14.33 -9.65 12.37
CA CYS A 435 -13.63 -9.05 13.50
C CYS A 435 -13.82 -9.93 14.72
N ASN A 436 -12.71 -10.33 15.34
CA ASN A 436 -12.73 -11.20 16.49
C ASN A 436 -13.29 -10.44 17.70
N LYS A 437 -14.48 -10.81 18.16
CA LYS A 437 -15.13 -10.17 19.31
C LYS A 437 -14.39 -10.39 20.64
N THR A 438 -13.50 -11.39 20.70
CA THR A 438 -12.65 -11.60 21.89
C THR A 438 -11.44 -10.69 21.91
N GLU A 439 -11.08 -10.05 20.78
CA GLU A 439 -10.14 -8.94 20.81
C GLU A 439 -10.83 -7.74 21.49
N VAL A 440 -10.18 -7.18 22.50
CA VAL A 440 -10.68 -6.01 23.23
C VAL A 440 -9.89 -4.75 22.86
N GLY A 441 -10.57 -3.60 22.91
CA GLY A 441 -9.95 -2.29 22.71
C GLY A 441 -9.55 -1.98 21.25
N LYS A 442 -8.32 -1.48 21.07
CA LYS A 442 -7.87 -0.85 19.81
C LYS A 442 -7.89 -1.79 18.58
N ARG A 443 -7.60 -3.10 18.75
CA ARG A 443 -7.56 -4.06 17.62
C ARG A 443 -8.93 -4.33 17.02
N PHE A 444 -9.92 -4.62 17.86
CA PHE A 444 -11.30 -4.81 17.41
C PHE A 444 -11.88 -3.55 16.75
N ASN A 445 -11.67 -2.38 17.37
CA ASN A 445 -12.11 -1.10 16.80
C ASN A 445 -11.43 -0.80 15.46
N SER A 446 -10.12 -1.08 15.33
CA SER A 446 -9.41 -0.95 14.06
C SER A 446 -9.96 -1.89 12.98
N CYS A 447 -10.29 -3.14 13.35
CA CYS A 447 -10.92 -4.09 12.44
C CYS A 447 -12.28 -3.56 11.95
N LEU A 448 -13.14 -3.08 12.85
CA LEU A 448 -14.44 -2.51 12.51
C LEU A 448 -14.32 -1.28 11.62
N LYS A 449 -13.39 -0.37 11.94
CA LYS A 449 -13.12 0.82 11.12
C LYS A 449 -12.71 0.42 9.70
N SER A 450 -11.75 -0.49 9.58
CA SER A 450 -11.31 -1.00 8.27
C SER A 450 -12.45 -1.68 7.52
N LYS A 451 -13.31 -2.44 8.20
CA LYS A 451 -14.48 -3.07 7.58
C LYS A 451 -15.43 -2.02 7.00
N ALA A 452 -15.81 -1.01 7.80
CA ALA A 452 -16.73 0.05 7.37
C ALA A 452 -16.18 0.87 6.19
N MET A 453 -14.90 1.23 6.23
CA MET A 453 -14.25 1.99 5.15
C MET A 453 -14.18 1.22 3.82
N ASN A 454 -14.25 -0.10 3.85
CA ASN A 454 -14.12 -0.95 2.67
C ASN A 454 -15.47 -1.24 1.99
N GLU A 455 -16.59 -0.76 2.52
CA GLU A 455 -17.91 -1.07 1.97
C GLU A 455 -18.22 -0.28 0.70
N ALA A 456 -18.02 1.05 0.71
CA ALA A 456 -18.21 1.91 -0.46
C ALA A 456 -17.54 3.28 -0.26
N SER A 457 -17.49 4.09 -1.33
CA SER A 457 -17.18 5.51 -1.22
C SER A 457 -18.22 6.23 -0.36
N GLN A 458 -17.90 7.41 0.18
CA GLN A 458 -18.85 8.17 1.00
C GLN A 458 -20.18 8.42 0.28
N LEU A 459 -20.13 8.82 -1.00
CA LEU A 459 -21.33 9.00 -1.83
C LEU A 459 -22.04 7.67 -2.08
N GLY A 460 -21.30 6.62 -2.44
CA GLY A 460 -21.88 5.29 -2.72
C GLY A 460 -22.60 4.73 -1.50
N TRP A 461 -22.01 4.84 -0.31
CA TRP A 461 -22.62 4.42 0.94
C TRP A 461 -23.89 5.23 1.25
N GLY A 462 -23.85 6.56 1.11
CA GLY A 462 -25.01 7.42 1.33
C GLY A 462 -26.18 7.05 0.42
N LEU A 463 -25.93 6.90 -0.89
CA LEU A 463 -26.94 6.49 -1.86
C LEU A 463 -27.49 5.08 -1.56
N TRP A 464 -26.63 4.15 -1.12
CA TRP A 464 -27.08 2.82 -0.72
C TRP A 464 -28.03 2.88 0.48
N VAL A 465 -27.69 3.66 1.51
CA VAL A 465 -28.49 3.82 2.73
C VAL A 465 -29.86 4.43 2.42
N TYR A 466 -29.92 5.58 1.75
CA TYR A 466 -31.19 6.25 1.47
C TYR A 466 -32.13 5.38 0.63
N LYS A 467 -31.59 4.60 -0.31
CA LYS A 467 -32.36 3.65 -1.12
C LYS A 467 -33.03 2.58 -0.25
N HIS A 468 -32.32 2.07 0.76
CA HIS A 468 -32.84 1.08 1.70
C HIS A 468 -33.72 1.68 2.81
N MET A 469 -33.75 3.00 2.96
CA MET A 469 -34.62 3.71 3.91
C MET A 469 -35.96 4.14 3.31
N GLY A 470 -36.13 4.06 1.99
CA GLY A 470 -37.39 4.37 1.29
C GLY A 470 -37.27 5.40 0.17
N ASP A 471 -36.16 6.12 0.06
CA ASP A 471 -35.97 7.22 -0.91
C ASP A 471 -35.49 6.70 -2.28
N THR A 472 -36.01 5.55 -2.72
CA THR A 472 -35.51 4.87 -3.94
C THR A 472 -35.74 5.72 -5.18
N ASP A 473 -36.92 6.32 -5.35
CA ASP A 473 -37.27 7.08 -6.56
C ASP A 473 -36.41 8.34 -6.73
N ASP A 474 -36.20 9.09 -5.65
CA ASP A 474 -35.37 10.31 -5.64
C ASP A 474 -33.90 10.01 -6.01
N ILE A 475 -33.37 8.90 -5.48
CA ILE A 475 -32.01 8.45 -5.81
C ILE A 475 -31.93 7.99 -7.26
N GLU A 476 -32.96 7.30 -7.76
CA GLU A 476 -33.01 6.88 -9.15
C GLU A 476 -33.06 8.08 -10.09
N GLU A 477 -33.75 9.15 -9.73
CA GLU A 477 -33.74 10.41 -10.47
C GLU A 477 -32.36 11.10 -10.41
N PHE A 478 -31.78 11.23 -9.22
CA PHE A 478 -30.43 11.78 -9.04
C PHE A 478 -29.40 11.05 -9.91
N LEU A 479 -29.44 9.72 -9.92
CA LEU A 479 -28.52 8.89 -10.68
C LEU A 479 -28.65 9.07 -12.20
N LYS A 480 -29.83 9.43 -12.73
CA LYS A 480 -29.98 9.75 -14.17
C LYS A 480 -29.17 10.99 -14.55
N VAL A 481 -29.21 12.02 -13.70
CA VAL A 481 -28.50 13.30 -13.93
C VAL A 481 -27.01 13.16 -13.65
N PHE A 482 -26.63 12.58 -12.51
CA PHE A 482 -25.24 12.42 -12.10
C PHE A 482 -24.41 11.64 -13.13
N ARG A 483 -25.03 10.70 -13.84
CA ARG A 483 -24.38 9.88 -14.87
C ARG A 483 -24.22 10.56 -16.22
N ALA A 484 -25.03 11.57 -16.54
CA ALA A 484 -24.94 12.29 -17.81
C ALA A 484 -23.65 13.14 -17.89
N GLY A 485 -22.99 13.38 -16.76
CA GLY A 485 -21.91 14.35 -16.66
C GLY A 485 -22.43 15.79 -16.84
N PRO A 486 -21.59 16.82 -16.67
CA PRO A 486 -21.99 18.16 -17.08
C PRO A 486 -22.33 18.12 -18.58
N PRO A 487 -23.39 18.82 -19.03
CA PRO A 487 -23.69 18.92 -20.45
C PRO A 487 -22.42 19.39 -21.15
N GLN A 488 -22.00 18.68 -22.20
CA GLN A 488 -20.96 19.17 -23.09
C GLN A 488 -21.41 20.56 -23.50
N ARG A 489 -20.65 21.59 -23.12
CA ARG A 489 -20.79 22.89 -23.75
C ARG A 489 -20.54 22.61 -25.22
N ASP A 490 -21.59 22.69 -26.03
CA ASP A 490 -21.43 22.85 -27.47
C ASP A 490 -20.39 23.94 -27.65
N SER A 491 -19.22 23.56 -28.16
CA SER A 491 -18.27 24.52 -28.70
C SER A 491 -18.87 25.05 -29.98
N GLY A 492 -19.91 25.87 -29.83
CA GLY A 492 -20.44 26.71 -30.87
C GLY A 492 -19.46 27.84 -31.10
N ARG A 493 -18.52 27.59 -32.02
CA ARG A 493 -17.76 28.50 -32.91
C ARG A 493 -16.32 28.07 -33.08
#